data_AF-A0A7C1CKN9-F1
#
_entry.id   AF-A0A7C1CKN9-F1
#
_cell.length_a   1.000
_cell.length_b   1.000
_cell.length_c   1.000
_cell.angle_alpha   90.00
_cell.angle_beta   90.00
_cell.angle_gamma   90.00
#
_symmetry.space_group_name_H-M   'P 1'
#
loop_
_entity.id
_entity.type
_entity.pdbx_description
1 polymer ?
#
loop_
_entity_poly.entity_id
_entity_poly.type
_entity_poly.pdbx_seq_one_letter_code
_entity_poly.pdbx_strand_id
1 'polypeptide(L)'
;MLVVVTISLMAAASQTDALYTRNMPPPDVPTFEVTVKGEAPFFAGLQVDGQWLTDHSIEIEPMAMVVVVVDSPFYDAAPFSIRRKEIALRYEAPAKRRMRLENMWKSNGYTFLETASGWKAVKEADILLAERAKRMTEAAQAPTARRFEAPQLSLEEEAPGALSPGILLLLQLGIILSGVLIGAAALKIILRKDTEWKPLE
;
A
#
# COMPACT_ATOMS: atom_id res chain seq x y z
N MET A 1 -35.58 -29.53 13.77
CA MET A 1 -34.98 -29.66 12.42
C MET A 1 -34.99 -28.29 11.77
N LEU A 2 -33.95 -27.50 11.99
CA LEU A 2 -32.74 -27.35 11.16
C LEU A 2 -32.92 -26.21 10.14
N VAL A 3 -33.09 -25.00 10.69
CA VAL A 3 -32.93 -23.71 9.99
C VAL A 3 -31.47 -23.29 10.13
N VAL A 4 -30.55 -24.07 9.57
CA VAL A 4 -29.10 -23.82 9.65
C VAL A 4 -28.41 -24.25 8.35
N VAL A 5 -28.80 -23.69 7.19
CA VAL A 5 -28.01 -23.86 5.94
C VAL A 5 -28.17 -22.65 5.00
N THR A 6 -28.05 -21.41 5.52
CA THR A 6 -28.16 -20.20 4.69
C THR A 6 -27.17 -19.10 5.05
N ILE A 7 -25.92 -19.46 5.43
CA ILE A 7 -24.85 -18.47 5.67
C ILE A 7 -23.55 -18.76 4.89
N SER A 8 -23.43 -19.90 4.20
CA SER A 8 -22.16 -20.31 3.58
C SER A 8 -21.94 -19.88 2.12
N LEU A 9 -22.78 -19.03 1.52
CA LEU A 9 -22.67 -18.68 0.09
C LEU A 9 -22.28 -17.23 -0.24
N MET A 10 -21.93 -16.39 0.74
CA MET A 10 -21.55 -14.98 0.50
C MET A 10 -20.06 -14.66 0.73
N ALA A 11 -19.21 -15.65 1.01
CA ALA A 11 -17.76 -15.46 1.14
C ALA A 11 -16.99 -15.50 -0.20
N ALA A 12 -17.68 -15.46 -1.35
CA ALA A 12 -17.06 -15.38 -2.67
C ALA A 12 -16.84 -13.93 -3.16
N ALA A 13 -17.25 -12.92 -2.37
CA ALA A 13 -17.12 -11.53 -2.74
C ALA A 13 -15.81 -10.95 -2.17
N SER A 14 -14.97 -10.43 -3.07
CA SER A 14 -13.75 -9.65 -2.82
C SER A 14 -12.43 -10.40 -2.69
N GLN A 15 -12.14 -11.33 -3.59
CA GLN A 15 -10.77 -11.31 -4.14
C GLN A 15 -10.65 -10.02 -4.96
N THR A 16 -10.29 -8.91 -4.30
CA THR A 16 -9.87 -7.70 -5.01
C THR A 16 -8.71 -8.11 -5.89
N ASP A 17 -8.96 -8.15 -7.19
CA ASP A 17 -7.95 -8.52 -8.16
C ASP A 17 -6.75 -7.58 -8.00
N ALA A 18 -5.58 -8.16 -7.73
CA ALA A 18 -4.35 -7.45 -7.38
C ALA A 18 -3.91 -6.40 -8.41
N LEU A 19 -4.51 -6.45 -9.59
CA LEU A 19 -4.31 -5.54 -10.70
C LEU A 19 -4.81 -4.12 -10.42
N TYR A 20 -5.85 -3.97 -9.60
CA TYR A 20 -6.54 -2.70 -9.40
C TYR A 20 -6.15 -2.08 -8.06
N THR A 21 -5.67 -0.83 -8.09
CA THR A 21 -5.37 -0.06 -6.87
C THR A 21 -6.54 0.84 -6.50
N ARG A 22 -6.49 1.43 -5.30
CA ARG A 22 -7.59 2.23 -4.74
C ARG A 22 -7.96 3.46 -5.57
N ASN A 23 -7.00 4.03 -6.31
CA ASN A 23 -7.17 5.30 -7.02
C ASN A 23 -7.57 5.10 -8.49
N MET A 24 -7.81 3.85 -8.91
CA MET A 24 -8.19 3.50 -10.27
C MET A 24 -9.70 3.30 -10.39
N PRO A 25 -10.26 3.35 -11.62
CA PRO A 25 -11.62 2.90 -11.86
C PRO A 25 -11.82 1.45 -11.37
N PRO A 26 -12.96 1.11 -10.76
CA PRO A 26 -13.28 -0.26 -10.37
C PRO A 26 -13.19 -1.27 -11.53
N PRO A 27 -13.02 -2.58 -11.25
CA PRO A 27 -12.82 -3.60 -12.29
C PRO A 27 -13.99 -3.73 -13.29
N ASP A 28 -15.21 -3.51 -12.80
CA ASP A 28 -16.47 -3.59 -13.53
C ASP A 28 -16.80 -2.32 -14.33
N VAL A 29 -16.07 -1.22 -14.09
CA VAL A 29 -16.30 0.05 -14.78
C VAL A 29 -15.65 0.04 -16.17
N PRO A 30 -16.42 0.39 -17.24
CA PRO A 30 -15.90 0.66 -18.57
C PRO A 30 -14.72 1.61 -18.56
N THR A 31 -13.69 1.24 -19.33
CA THR A 31 -12.49 2.06 -19.50
C THR A 31 -12.39 2.50 -20.95
N PHE A 32 -11.90 3.71 -21.14
CA PHE A 32 -11.75 4.35 -22.43
C PHE A 32 -10.33 4.82 -22.59
N GLU A 33 -9.82 4.72 -23.80
CA GLU A 33 -8.70 5.54 -24.21
C GLU A 33 -9.21 6.95 -24.49
N VAL A 34 -8.71 7.89 -23.69
CA VAL A 34 -9.07 9.30 -23.70
C VAL A 34 -7.98 10.06 -24.43
N THR A 35 -8.38 10.89 -25.39
CA THR A 35 -7.49 11.85 -26.04
C THR A 35 -7.98 13.25 -25.76
N VAL A 36 -7.19 14.02 -25.00
CA VAL A 36 -7.39 15.45 -24.76
C VAL A 36 -6.53 16.23 -25.77
N LYS A 37 -7.04 17.34 -26.30
CA LYS A 37 -6.31 18.13 -27.29
C LYS A 37 -4.97 18.62 -26.72
N GLY A 38 -3.87 18.19 -27.34
CA GLY A 38 -2.52 18.59 -26.95
C GLY A 38 -1.83 17.65 -25.96
N GLU A 39 -2.50 16.57 -25.53
CA GLU A 39 -1.93 15.57 -24.64
C GLU A 39 -1.80 14.21 -25.35
N ALA A 40 -0.91 13.36 -24.82
CA ALA A 40 -0.81 11.98 -25.28
C ALA A 40 -2.05 11.18 -24.84
N PRO A 41 -2.54 10.21 -25.64
CA PRO A 41 -3.65 9.37 -25.24
C PRO A 41 -3.32 8.56 -23.97
N PHE A 42 -4.30 8.43 -23.08
CA PHE A 42 -4.19 7.62 -21.86
C PHE A 42 -5.50 6.89 -21.59
N PHE A 43 -5.47 5.89 -20.71
CA PHE A 43 -6.67 5.12 -20.36
C PHE A 43 -7.30 5.66 -19.08
N ALA A 44 -8.61 5.76 -19.04
CA ALA A 44 -9.35 6.26 -17.90
C ALA A 44 -10.77 5.70 -17.82
N GLY A 45 -11.30 5.63 -16.60
CA GLY A 45 -12.72 5.53 -16.35
C GLY A 45 -13.34 6.92 -16.25
N LEU A 46 -14.66 6.98 -16.43
CA LEU A 46 -15.40 8.24 -16.45
C LEU A 46 -16.45 8.25 -15.35
N GLN A 47 -16.63 9.41 -14.71
CA GLN A 47 -17.80 9.68 -13.88
C GLN A 47 -18.61 10.84 -14.44
N VAL A 48 -19.93 10.74 -14.33
CA VAL A 48 -20.89 11.80 -14.66
C VAL A 48 -21.71 12.03 -13.40
N ASP A 49 -21.81 13.29 -12.96
CA ASP A 49 -22.52 13.67 -11.73
C ASP A 49 -22.09 12.87 -10.48
N GLY A 50 -20.80 12.53 -10.40
CA GLY A 50 -20.22 11.76 -9.30
C GLY A 50 -20.51 10.26 -9.33
N GLN A 51 -21.18 9.75 -10.37
CA GLN A 51 -21.44 8.33 -10.55
C GLN A 51 -20.54 7.77 -11.66
N TRP A 52 -20.02 6.56 -11.44
CA TRP A 52 -19.29 5.83 -12.49
C TRP A 52 -20.20 5.56 -13.67
N LEU A 53 -19.69 5.80 -14.88
CA LEU A 53 -20.33 5.33 -16.09
C LEU A 53 -20.27 3.80 -16.10
N THR A 54 -21.41 3.12 -16.09
CA THR A 54 -21.49 1.65 -16.02
C THR A 54 -21.69 1.00 -17.38
N ASP A 55 -22.21 1.73 -18.36
CA ASP A 55 -22.45 1.26 -19.73
C ASP A 55 -21.66 2.12 -20.72
N HIS A 56 -20.88 1.44 -21.56
CA HIS A 56 -20.01 2.06 -22.57
C HIS A 56 -20.78 2.59 -23.78
N SER A 57 -22.05 2.22 -23.94
CA SER A 57 -22.92 2.64 -25.04
C SER A 57 -23.76 3.88 -24.72
N ILE A 58 -23.74 4.37 -23.48
CA ILE A 58 -24.47 5.57 -23.07
C ILE A 58 -23.93 6.79 -23.82
N GLU A 59 -24.82 7.51 -24.48
CA GLU A 59 -24.52 8.79 -25.09
C GLU A 59 -24.45 9.87 -24.00
N ILE A 60 -23.28 10.48 -23.86
CA ILE A 60 -23.03 11.56 -22.90
C ILE A 60 -23.19 12.88 -23.64
N GLU A 61 -23.99 13.79 -23.10
CA GLU A 61 -24.21 15.10 -23.71
C GLU A 61 -22.89 15.86 -23.94
N PRO A 62 -22.67 16.51 -25.09
CA PRO A 62 -21.40 17.17 -25.41
C PRO A 62 -20.94 18.24 -24.40
N MET A 63 -21.89 18.89 -23.73
CA MET A 63 -21.62 19.94 -22.73
C MET A 63 -21.57 19.42 -21.30
N ALA A 64 -21.90 18.14 -21.07
CA ALA A 64 -21.81 17.55 -19.74
C ALA A 64 -20.36 17.57 -19.23
N MET A 65 -20.22 17.82 -17.94
CA MET A 65 -18.95 17.70 -17.24
C MET A 65 -18.71 16.22 -16.93
N VAL A 66 -17.57 15.71 -17.36
CA VAL A 66 -17.13 14.36 -17.05
C VAL A 66 -15.89 14.44 -16.16
N VAL A 67 -15.86 13.65 -15.09
CA VAL A 67 -14.67 13.46 -14.26
C VAL A 67 -13.89 12.30 -14.85
N VAL A 68 -12.63 12.55 -15.19
CA VAL A 68 -11.72 11.57 -15.78
C VAL A 68 -10.83 11.03 -14.67
N VAL A 69 -10.87 9.70 -14.48
CA VAL A 69 -10.05 8.99 -13.50
C VAL A 69 -9.11 8.06 -14.23
N VAL A 70 -7.82 8.37 -14.20
CA VAL A 70 -6.79 7.64 -14.96
C VAL A 70 -6.70 6.17 -14.49
N ASP A 71 -6.71 5.25 -15.45
CA ASP A 71 -6.64 3.81 -15.23
C ASP A 71 -5.19 3.32 -15.28
N SER A 72 -4.42 3.74 -14.28
CA SER A 72 -3.03 3.32 -14.07
C SER A 72 -2.70 3.18 -12.59
N PRO A 73 -2.06 2.07 -12.17
CA PRO A 73 -1.69 1.85 -10.78
C PRO A 73 -0.55 2.75 -10.31
N PHE A 74 0.19 3.34 -11.24
CA PHE A 74 1.36 4.19 -10.97
C PHE A 74 1.06 5.68 -11.14
N TYR A 75 -0.18 6.02 -11.42
CA TYR A 75 -0.62 7.40 -11.57
C TYR A 75 -1.33 7.85 -10.30
N ASP A 76 -0.78 8.87 -9.64
CA ASP A 76 -1.29 9.37 -8.35
C ASP A 76 -1.85 10.80 -8.45
N ALA A 77 -2.09 11.30 -9.67
CA ALA A 77 -2.71 12.61 -9.80
C ALA A 77 -4.22 12.54 -9.50
N ALA A 78 -4.74 13.63 -8.95
CA ALA A 78 -6.16 13.74 -8.66
C ALA A 78 -6.99 13.64 -9.95
N PRO A 79 -8.19 13.05 -9.89
CA PRO A 79 -9.16 13.14 -10.96
C PRO A 79 -9.43 14.58 -11.36
N PHE A 80 -9.69 14.81 -12.64
CA PHE A 80 -9.98 16.14 -13.17
C PHE A 80 -11.27 16.14 -13.98
N SER A 81 -11.92 17.30 -14.04
CA SER A 81 -13.19 17.48 -14.73
C SER A 81 -12.97 18.20 -16.06
N ILE A 82 -13.58 17.69 -17.13
CA ILE A 82 -13.49 18.26 -18.47
C ILE A 82 -14.84 18.13 -19.17
N ARG A 83 -15.12 18.97 -20.18
CA ARG A 83 -16.35 18.82 -20.97
C ARG A 83 -16.24 17.63 -21.91
N ARG A 84 -17.32 16.86 -22.06
CA ARG A 84 -17.34 15.69 -22.95
C ARG A 84 -16.88 16.00 -24.39
N LYS A 85 -17.24 17.15 -24.95
CA LYS A 85 -16.83 17.57 -26.30
C LYS A 85 -15.32 17.81 -26.47
N GLU A 86 -14.59 18.03 -25.38
CA GLU A 86 -13.17 18.37 -25.40
C GLU A 86 -12.28 17.11 -25.41
N ILE A 87 -12.89 15.93 -25.28
CA ILE A 87 -12.21 14.64 -25.28
C ILE A 87 -12.73 13.71 -26.37
N ALA A 88 -11.82 12.98 -27.01
CA ALA A 88 -12.18 11.81 -27.83
C ALA A 88 -12.09 10.55 -26.97
N LEU A 89 -13.09 9.67 -27.10
CA LEU A 89 -13.19 8.42 -26.34
C LEU A 89 -13.16 7.24 -27.29
N ARG A 90 -12.31 6.26 -27.01
CA ARG A 90 -12.32 4.94 -27.65
C ARG A 90 -12.46 3.87 -26.57
N TYR A 91 -13.55 3.10 -26.63
CA TYR A 91 -13.80 2.05 -25.66
C TYR A 91 -12.72 0.96 -25.67
N GLU A 92 -12.30 0.54 -24.47
CA GLU A 92 -11.42 -0.60 -24.27
C GLU A 92 -12.20 -1.76 -23.64
N ALA A 93 -12.17 -2.93 -24.28
CA ALA A 93 -12.78 -4.13 -23.75
C ALA A 93 -12.10 -4.57 -22.43
N PRO A 94 -12.84 -5.09 -21.42
CA PRO A 94 -12.29 -5.49 -20.12
C PRO A 94 -11.13 -6.47 -20.20
N ALA A 95 -11.15 -7.42 -21.15
CA ALA A 95 -10.05 -8.35 -21.37
C ALA A 95 -8.75 -7.64 -21.81
N LYS A 96 -8.86 -6.61 -22.65
CA LYS A 96 -7.70 -5.79 -23.07
C LYS A 96 -7.19 -4.94 -21.92
N ARG A 97 -8.09 -4.33 -21.16
CA ARG A 97 -7.75 -3.58 -19.94
C ARG A 97 -6.92 -4.43 -18.98
N ARG A 98 -7.38 -5.64 -18.68
CA ARG A 98 -6.68 -6.59 -17.81
C ARG A 98 -5.26 -6.87 -18.32
N MET A 99 -5.12 -7.25 -19.59
CA MET A 99 -3.81 -7.52 -20.20
C MET A 99 -2.89 -6.30 -20.16
N ARG A 100 -3.41 -5.11 -20.44
CA ARG A 100 -2.63 -3.86 -20.38
C ARG A 100 -2.12 -3.59 -18.97
N LEU A 101 -2.98 -3.73 -17.95
CA LEU A 101 -2.58 -3.55 -16.55
C LEU A 101 -1.56 -4.61 -16.12
N GLU A 102 -1.76 -5.87 -16.46
CA GLU A 102 -0.78 -6.95 -16.19
C GLU A 102 0.59 -6.64 -16.81
N ASN A 103 0.62 -6.21 -18.07
CA ASN A 103 1.84 -5.82 -18.77
C ASN A 103 2.50 -4.60 -18.13
N MET A 104 1.70 -3.63 -17.67
CA MET A 104 2.19 -2.42 -17.01
C MET A 104 2.84 -2.75 -15.66
N TRP A 105 2.23 -3.62 -14.86
CA TRP A 105 2.83 -4.10 -13.61
C TRP A 105 4.15 -4.84 -13.87
N LYS A 106 4.16 -5.78 -14.83
CA LYS A 106 5.36 -6.55 -15.21
C LYS A 106 6.49 -5.66 -15.73
N SER A 107 6.19 -4.68 -16.59
CA SER A 107 7.21 -3.76 -17.11
C SER A 107 7.83 -2.86 -16.04
N ASN A 108 7.14 -2.66 -14.91
CA ASN A 108 7.65 -1.95 -13.74
C ASN A 108 8.34 -2.88 -12.72
N GLY A 109 8.60 -4.14 -13.08
CA GLY A 109 9.31 -5.11 -12.24
C GLY A 109 8.47 -5.66 -11.07
N TYR A 110 7.16 -5.75 -11.26
CA TYR A 110 6.25 -6.39 -10.31
C TYR A 110 5.85 -7.77 -10.80
N THR A 111 5.69 -8.69 -9.84
CA THR A 111 5.09 -9.99 -10.04
C THR A 111 3.92 -10.18 -9.07
N PHE A 112 2.96 -11.01 -9.47
CA PHE A 112 1.78 -11.30 -8.67
C PHE A 112 2.04 -12.56 -7.84
N LEU A 113 1.97 -12.43 -6.52
CA LEU A 113 2.12 -13.54 -5.60
C LEU A 113 0.80 -13.80 -4.88
N GLU A 114 0.45 -15.07 -4.73
CA GLU A 114 -0.65 -15.48 -3.86
C GLU A 114 -0.18 -15.43 -2.41
N THR A 115 -0.88 -14.64 -1.59
CA THR A 115 -0.62 -14.49 -0.15
C THR A 115 -1.85 -14.94 0.65
N ALA A 116 -1.73 -15.02 1.98
CA ALA A 116 -2.87 -15.35 2.83
C ALA A 116 -4.06 -14.36 2.70
N SER A 117 -3.80 -13.13 2.24
CA SER A 117 -4.82 -12.12 1.95
C SER A 117 -5.26 -12.09 0.47
N GLY A 118 -4.90 -13.11 -0.32
CA GLY A 118 -5.15 -13.18 -1.75
C GLY A 118 -3.97 -12.73 -2.60
N TRP A 119 -4.22 -12.48 -3.88
CA TRP A 119 -3.20 -12.04 -4.83
C TRP A 119 -2.72 -10.63 -4.50
N LYS A 120 -1.41 -10.41 -4.59
CA LYS A 120 -0.79 -9.09 -4.39
C LYS A 120 0.32 -8.85 -5.39
N ALA A 121 0.38 -7.65 -5.95
CA ALA A 121 1.53 -7.20 -6.72
C ALA A 121 2.70 -6.90 -5.77
N VAL A 122 3.83 -7.58 -5.97
CA VAL A 122 5.06 -7.41 -5.18
C VAL A 122 6.22 -7.13 -6.13
N LYS A 123 7.09 -6.19 -5.77
CA LYS A 123 8.26 -5.87 -6.57
C LYS A 123 9.24 -7.04 -6.54
N GLU A 124 9.77 -7.43 -7.70
CA GLU A 124 10.69 -8.57 -7.81
C GLU A 124 11.94 -8.41 -6.93
N ALA A 125 12.44 -7.18 -6.80
CA ALA A 125 13.55 -6.85 -5.92
C ALA A 125 13.27 -7.20 -4.45
N ASP A 126 12.03 -6.98 -3.98
CA ASP A 126 11.64 -7.25 -2.60
C ASP A 126 11.53 -8.75 -2.32
N ILE A 127 11.16 -9.55 -3.34
CA ILE A 127 11.11 -11.01 -3.24
C ILE A 127 12.50 -11.58 -3.01
N LEU A 128 13.50 -11.13 -3.79
CA LEU A 128 14.88 -11.57 -3.64
C LEU A 128 15.45 -11.22 -2.25
N LEU A 129 15.08 -10.04 -1.73
CA LEU A 129 15.46 -9.62 -0.38
C LEU A 129 14.80 -10.51 0.69
N ALA A 130 13.51 -10.79 0.55
CA ALA A 130 12.77 -11.66 1.46
C ALA A 130 13.33 -13.09 1.46
N GLU A 131 13.64 -13.65 0.29
CA GLU A 131 14.27 -14.97 0.17
C GLU A 131 15.66 -15.01 0.82
N ARG A 132 16.47 -13.96 0.62
CA ARG A 132 17.79 -13.87 1.26
C ARG A 132 17.66 -13.80 2.78
N ALA A 133 16.75 -12.98 3.30
CA ALA A 133 16.48 -12.87 4.74
C ALA A 133 16.01 -14.21 5.33
N LYS A 134 15.16 -14.94 4.60
CA LYS A 134 14.71 -16.28 4.97
C LYS A 134 15.89 -17.25 5.07
N ARG A 135 16.76 -17.31 4.05
CA ARG A 135 17.96 -18.17 4.07
C ARG A 135 18.91 -17.84 5.22
N MET A 136 19.10 -16.55 5.54
CA MET A 136 19.93 -16.15 6.67
C MET A 136 19.34 -16.59 8.02
N THR A 137 18.01 -16.49 8.16
CA THR A 137 17.31 -16.93 9.37
C THR A 137 17.39 -18.45 9.53
N GLU A 138 17.17 -19.19 8.45
CA GLU A 138 17.31 -20.65 8.42
C GLU A 138 18.75 -21.09 8.74
N ALA A 139 19.76 -20.41 8.21
CA ALA A 139 21.16 -20.69 8.51
C ALA A 139 21.54 -20.38 9.97
N ALA A 140 20.95 -19.35 10.58
CA ALA A 140 21.16 -19.02 11.98
C ALA A 140 20.46 -20.00 12.94
N GLN A 141 19.34 -20.59 12.51
CA GLN A 141 18.58 -21.57 13.29
C GLN A 141 19.03 -23.01 13.06
N ALA A 142 19.75 -23.28 11.97
CA ALA A 142 20.33 -24.57 11.71
C ALA A 142 21.20 -24.94 12.93
N PRO A 143 20.90 -26.06 13.62
CA PRO A 143 21.65 -26.44 14.79
C PRO A 143 23.11 -26.57 14.36
N THR A 144 23.97 -25.81 15.02
CA THR A 144 25.43 -25.82 14.86
C THR A 144 25.96 -27.20 15.27
N ALA A 145 25.67 -28.24 14.49
CA ALA A 145 26.15 -29.60 14.67
C ALA A 145 27.63 -29.75 14.27
N ARG A 146 28.30 -28.64 13.97
CA ARG A 146 29.74 -28.49 14.09
C ARG A 146 30.02 -27.59 15.28
N ARG A 147 29.88 -28.19 16.46
CA ARG A 147 30.68 -27.88 17.64
C ARG A 147 32.13 -27.82 17.15
N PHE A 148 32.60 -26.63 16.80
CA PHE A 148 34.03 -26.38 16.74
C PHE A 148 34.52 -26.69 18.15
N GLU A 149 35.24 -27.79 18.31
CA GLU A 149 36.21 -27.88 19.39
C GLU A 149 37.10 -26.66 19.22
N ALA A 150 36.85 -25.63 20.04
CA ALA A 150 37.73 -24.50 20.13
C ALA A 150 39.12 -25.04 20.52
N PRO A 151 40.20 -24.70 19.81
CA PRO A 151 41.52 -24.76 20.40
C PRO A 151 41.42 -23.96 21.70
N GLN A 152 41.75 -24.58 22.83
CA GLN A 152 41.86 -23.87 24.10
C GLN A 152 42.99 -22.84 23.97
N LEU A 153 42.67 -21.66 23.47
CA LEU A 153 43.45 -20.45 23.67
C LEU A 153 43.15 -20.01 25.10
N SER A 154 44.07 -20.35 26.01
CA SER A 154 44.16 -19.78 27.34
C SER A 154 44.22 -18.26 27.22
N LEU A 155 43.06 -17.62 27.39
CA LEU A 155 42.95 -16.19 27.63
C LEU A 155 43.48 -15.93 29.04
N GLU A 156 44.62 -15.27 29.12
CA GLU A 156 45.08 -14.59 30.32
C GLU A 156 44.01 -13.55 30.68
N GLU A 157 43.37 -13.76 31.82
CA GLU A 157 42.23 -13.01 32.31
C GLU A 157 42.68 -11.63 32.78
N GLU A 158 42.67 -10.65 31.86
CA GLU A 158 42.76 -9.24 32.23
C GLU A 158 41.38 -8.78 32.71
N ALA A 159 41.29 -8.48 34.01
CA ALA A 159 40.06 -8.17 34.72
C ALA A 159 39.26 -7.03 34.07
N PRO A 160 37.92 -7.11 34.01
CA PRO A 160 37.11 -6.03 33.48
C PRO A 160 37.16 -4.82 34.43
N GLY A 161 37.64 -3.69 33.91
CA GLY A 161 37.57 -2.41 34.60
C GLY A 161 36.12 -2.09 34.98
N ALA A 162 35.84 -2.09 36.28
CA ALA A 162 34.55 -1.74 36.83
C ALA A 162 34.15 -0.32 36.40
N LEU A 163 32.99 -0.18 35.75
CA LEU A 163 32.41 1.13 35.44
C LEU A 163 32.22 1.91 36.73
N SER A 164 32.78 3.12 36.77
CA SER A 164 32.75 3.94 37.98
C SER A 164 31.30 4.28 38.38
N PRO A 165 30.99 4.33 39.68
CA PRO A 165 29.62 4.58 40.16
C PRO A 165 29.01 5.90 39.67
N GLY A 166 29.84 6.86 39.24
CA GLY A 166 29.40 8.11 38.62
C GLY A 166 28.77 7.93 37.23
N ILE A 167 29.24 6.98 36.43
CA ILE A 167 28.69 6.71 35.08
C ILE A 167 27.32 6.06 35.18
N LEU A 168 27.09 5.20 36.17
CA LEU A 168 25.79 4.58 36.43
C LEU A 168 24.74 5.59 36.89
N LEU A 169 25.13 6.58 37.71
CA LEU A 169 24.25 7.67 38.14
C LEU A 169 23.82 8.59 36.97
N LEU A 170 24.74 8.90 36.05
CA LEU A 170 24.42 9.71 34.86
C LEU A 170 23.44 9.00 33.92
N LEU A 171 23.58 7.68 33.76
CA LEU A 171 22.71 6.88 32.91
C LEU A 171 21.28 6.77 33.49
N GLN A 172 21.16 6.65 34.82
CA GLN A 172 19.86 6.66 35.51
C GLN A 172 19.17 8.02 35.43
N LEU A 173 19.91 9.13 35.57
CA LEU A 173 19.35 10.49 35.41
C LEU A 173 18.84 10.74 33.99
N GLY A 174 19.54 10.27 32.95
CA GLY A 174 19.12 10.39 31.57
C GLY A 174 17.77 9.71 31.28
N ILE A 175 17.55 8.52 31.84
CA ILE A 175 16.30 7.76 31.69
C ILE A 175 15.13 8.52 32.34
N ILE A 176 15.31 9.03 33.56
CA ILE A 176 14.26 9.77 34.28
C ILE A 176 13.89 11.06 33.52
N LEU A 177 14.87 11.81 33.02
CA LEU A 177 14.62 13.07 32.30
C LEU A 177 13.84 12.83 31.00
N SER A 178 14.15 11.74 30.29
CA SER A 178 13.45 11.36 29.05
C SER A 178 11.98 11.00 29.30
N GLY A 179 11.67 10.31 30.41
CA GLY A 179 10.31 9.97 30.80
C GLY A 179 9.46 11.20 31.14
N VAL A 180 10.04 12.18 31.84
CA VAL A 180 9.35 13.44 32.21
C VAL A 180 9.01 14.27 30.95
N LEU A 181 9.92 14.34 29.98
CA LEU A 181 9.69 15.05 28.72
C LEU A 181 8.57 14.43 27.89
N ILE A 182 8.53 13.09 27.80
CA ILE A 182 7.47 12.37 27.07
C ILE A 182 6.13 12.54 27.78
N GLY A 183 6.10 12.46 29.12
CA GLY A 183 4.88 12.70 29.92
C GLY A 183 4.33 14.12 29.76
N ALA A 184 5.20 15.14 29.78
CA ALA A 184 4.80 16.53 29.58
C ALA A 184 4.25 16.80 28.16
N ALA A 185 4.83 16.18 27.14
CA ALA A 185 4.35 16.28 25.76
C ALA A 185 2.96 15.64 25.59
N ALA A 186 2.74 14.45 26.18
CA ALA A 186 1.45 13.77 26.17
C ALA A 186 0.37 14.58 26.91
N LEU A 187 0.71 15.13 28.08
CA LEU A 187 -0.20 15.96 28.88
C LEU A 187 -0.62 17.24 28.13
N LYS A 188 0.33 17.88 27.42
CA LYS A 188 0.05 19.07 26.60
C LYS A 188 -0.89 18.76 25.42
N ILE A 189 -0.78 17.57 24.81
CA ILE A 189 -1.67 17.15 23.72
C ILE A 189 -3.08 16.89 24.26
N ILE A 190 -3.20 16.29 25.44
CA ILE A 190 -4.50 16.03 26.09
C ILE A 190 -5.18 17.36 26.48
N LEU A 191 -4.45 18.30 27.09
CA LEU A 191 -4.99 19.61 27.49
C LEU A 191 -5.37 20.53 26.32
N ARG A 192 -4.85 20.27 25.11
CA ARG A 192 -5.16 21.08 23.91
C ARG A 192 -6.47 20.65 23.22
N LYS A 193 -7.07 19.53 23.63
CA LYS A 193 -8.29 18.99 23.02
C LYS A 193 -9.57 19.77 23.39
N ASP A 194 -9.48 20.71 24.34
CA ASP A 194 -10.63 21.49 24.82
C ASP A 194 -10.74 22.88 24.17
N THR A 195 -9.88 23.23 23.20
CA THR A 195 -10.04 24.47 22.43
C THR A 195 -11.08 24.29 21.32
N GLU A 196 -12.30 24.67 21.68
CA GLU A 196 -13.53 24.76 20.89
C GLU A 196 -13.33 25.28 19.46
N TRP A 197 -13.90 24.54 18.49
CA TRP A 197 -14.10 24.97 17.13
C TRP A 197 -15.31 25.92 17.10
N LYS A 198 -15.08 27.22 16.85
CA LYS A 198 -16.18 28.14 16.50
C LYS A 198 -16.43 28.04 14.99
N PRO A 199 -17.64 27.68 14.53
CA PRO A 199 -18.00 27.85 13.13
C PRO A 199 -18.03 29.35 12.80
N LEU A 200 -17.41 29.73 11.70
CA LEU A 200 -17.53 31.07 11.13
C LEU A 200 -18.93 31.19 10.51
N GLU A 201 -19.74 32.10 11.06
CA GLU A 201 -20.90 32.70 10.37
C GLU A 201 -20.44 33.69 9.30
#